data_AF-A0A1Y3EUP5-F1
#
_entry.id   AF-A0A1Y3EUP5-F1
#
_cell.length_a   1.000
_cell.length_b   1.000
_cell.length_c   1.000
_cell.angle_alpha   90.00
_cell.angle_beta   90.00
_cell.angle_gamma   90.00
#
_symmetry.space_group_name_H-M   'P 1'
#
loop_
_entity.id
_entity.type
_entity.pdbx_description
1 polymer ?
#
loop_
_entity_poly.entity_id
_entity_poly.type
_entity_poly.pdbx_seq_one_letter_code
_entity_poly.pdbx_strand_id
1 'polypeptide(L)'
;MDDEITSDEFLAFLLDQARIRESNNATRTKATLKKDKPEYEKREKSELWFWTALATVQYGSECFVCGGNHLPDDCPRFMTHPVREKWHCVQRFHLSIVCLQKGHRKEDFPKRKAGQALNALLE
;
A
#
# COMPACT_ATOMS: atom_id res chain seq x y z
N MET A 1 -33.92 -17.58 -29.97
CA MET A 1 -34.61 -17.23 -28.72
C MET A 1 -33.57 -16.46 -27.94
N ASP A 2 -33.51 -15.17 -28.19
CA ASP A 2 -32.59 -14.27 -27.52
C ASP A 2 -33.19 -13.99 -26.14
N ASP A 3 -32.55 -14.45 -25.07
CA ASP A 3 -32.97 -14.18 -23.70
C ASP A 3 -32.66 -12.69 -23.41
N GLU A 4 -33.60 -11.83 -23.76
CA GLU A 4 -33.57 -10.40 -23.45
C GLU A 4 -33.74 -10.26 -21.93
N ILE A 5 -32.62 -10.01 -21.23
CA ILE A 5 -32.63 -9.73 -19.79
C ILE A 5 -33.53 -8.52 -19.57
N THR A 6 -34.68 -8.76 -18.95
CA THR A 6 -35.64 -7.70 -18.67
C THR A 6 -35.04 -6.76 -17.62
N SER A 7 -35.31 -5.46 -17.75
CA SER A 7 -34.81 -4.44 -16.80
C SER A 7 -35.17 -4.76 -15.35
N ASP A 8 -36.30 -5.43 -15.11
CA ASP A 8 -36.76 -5.84 -13.79
C ASP A 8 -35.85 -6.91 -13.16
N GLU A 9 -35.31 -7.83 -13.97
CA GLU A 9 -34.41 -8.89 -13.54
C GLU A 9 -33.04 -8.32 -13.15
N PHE A 10 -32.57 -7.32 -13.91
CA PHE A 10 -31.35 -6.57 -13.60
C PHE A 10 -31.51 -5.75 -12.32
N LEU A 11 -32.66 -5.08 -12.13
CA LEU A 11 -32.95 -4.34 -10.90
C LEU A 11 -33.04 -5.27 -9.67
N ALA A 12 -33.65 -6.44 -9.81
CA ALA A 12 -33.71 -7.45 -8.76
C ALA A 12 -32.29 -7.93 -8.36
N PHE A 13 -31.41 -8.14 -9.35
CA PHE A 13 -30.02 -8.51 -9.09
C PHE A 13 -29.23 -7.43 -8.33
N LEU A 14 -29.38 -6.15 -8.71
CA LEU A 14 -28.71 -5.05 -8.01
C LEU A 14 -29.20 -4.91 -6.55
N LEU A 15 -30.51 -5.10 -6.32
CA LEU A 15 -31.08 -5.07 -4.98
C LEU A 15 -30.58 -6.23 -4.12
N ASP A 16 -30.40 -7.42 -4.70
CA ASP A 16 -29.83 -8.56 -4.00
C ASP A 16 -28.37 -8.32 -3.59
N GLN A 17 -27.57 -7.75 -4.49
CA GLN A 17 -26.19 -7.35 -4.18
C GLN A 17 -26.10 -6.30 -3.06
N ALA A 18 -27.00 -5.31 -3.06
CA ALA A 18 -27.05 -4.28 -2.03
C ALA A 18 -27.37 -4.88 -0.65
N ARG A 19 -28.34 -5.81 -0.59
CA ARG A 19 -28.74 -6.50 0.65
C ARG A 19 -27.60 -7.34 1.24
N ILE A 20 -26.89 -8.09 0.41
CA ILE A 20 -25.74 -8.93 0.84
C ILE A 20 -24.60 -8.04 1.35
N ARG A 21 -24.38 -6.88 0.74
CA ARG A 21 -23.37 -5.92 1.18
C ARG A 21 -23.73 -5.30 2.53
N GLU A 22 -24.99 -4.95 2.75
CA GLU A 22 -25.45 -4.40 4.05
C GLU A 22 -25.35 -5.41 5.19
N SER A 23 -25.68 -6.68 4.98
CA SER A 23 -25.56 -7.71 6.01
C SER A 23 -24.12 -7.92 6.48
N ASN A 24 -23.15 -7.86 5.56
CA ASN A 24 -21.71 -7.95 5.87
C ASN A 24 -21.20 -6.74 6.67
N ASN A 25 -21.76 -5.55 6.40
CA ASN A 25 -21.42 -4.33 7.11
C ASN A 25 -21.98 -4.34 8.55
N ALA A 26 -23.20 -4.86 8.75
CA ALA A 26 -23.83 -4.99 10.07
C ALA A 26 -23.04 -5.91 11.02
N THR A 27 -22.36 -6.93 10.50
CA THR A 27 -21.44 -7.78 11.29
C THR A 27 -20.14 -7.08 11.67
N ARG A 28 -19.65 -6.12 10.87
CA ARG A 28 -18.40 -5.39 11.14
C ARG A 28 -18.57 -4.29 12.20
N THR A 29 -19.77 -3.72 12.33
CA THR A 29 -20.04 -2.61 13.28
C THR A 29 -20.17 -3.08 14.74
N LYS A 30 -20.34 -4.37 15.01
CA LYS A 30 -20.42 -4.90 16.39
C LYS A 30 -19.05 -5.18 17.03
N ALA A 31 -17.96 -5.14 16.27
CA ALA A 31 -16.61 -5.44 16.76
C ALA A 31 -15.80 -4.21 17.19
N THR A 32 -16.34 -2.99 17.08
CA THR A 32 -15.63 -1.75 17.45
C THR A 32 -16.48 -0.86 18.36
N LEU A 33 -16.86 -1.36 19.54
CA LEU A 33 -17.32 -0.50 20.62
C LEU A 33 -17.08 -1.15 21.98
N LYS A 34 -15.86 -1.05 22.51
CA LYS A 34 -15.61 -0.79 23.94
C LYS A 34 -14.33 0.00 24.08
N LYS A 35 -14.50 1.25 24.50
CA LYS A 35 -13.46 2.16 24.96
C LYS A 35 -13.44 1.99 26.47
N ASP A 36 -12.34 1.57 27.07
CA ASP A 36 -12.03 1.85 28.47
C ASP A 36 -10.52 1.79 28.67
N LYS A 37 -9.99 2.84 29.28
CA LYS A 37 -8.58 2.99 29.67
C LYS A 37 -8.42 2.40 31.07
N PRO A 38 -7.45 1.50 31.34
CA PRO A 38 -6.99 1.28 32.69
C PRO A 38 -5.68 2.02 32.93
N GLU A 39 -5.71 2.78 34.01
CA GLU A 39 -4.60 3.39 34.71
C GLU A 39 -3.69 2.29 35.30
N TYR A 40 -2.42 2.64 35.48
CA TYR A 40 -1.31 1.78 35.88
C TYR A 40 -1.61 0.88 37.09
N GLU A 41 -1.22 -0.40 37.03
CA GLU A 41 -0.57 -1.07 38.16
C GLU A 41 0.18 -2.34 37.74
N LYS A 42 1.26 -2.57 38.47
CA LYS A 42 2.43 -3.42 38.19
C LYS A 42 2.06 -4.89 37.98
N ARG A 43 2.46 -5.45 36.83
CA ARG A 43 2.78 -6.89 36.73
C ARG A 43 4.25 -7.05 36.42
N GLU A 44 4.95 -7.47 37.45
CA GLU A 44 6.37 -7.76 37.49
C GLU A 44 6.74 -8.89 36.50
N LYS A 45 7.78 -8.63 35.70
CA LYS A 45 8.71 -9.56 35.04
C LYS A 45 8.11 -10.76 34.29
N SER A 46 7.94 -10.55 32.98
CA SER A 46 8.56 -11.48 32.04
C SER A 46 9.56 -10.65 31.24
N GLU A 47 10.82 -10.65 31.69
CA GLU A 47 11.97 -10.22 30.93
C GLU A 47 12.16 -11.19 29.74
N LEU A 48 11.21 -11.18 28.82
CA LEU A 48 11.49 -11.57 27.45
C LEU A 48 12.35 -10.43 26.91
N TRP A 49 13.65 -10.58 27.13
CA TRP A 49 14.68 -9.89 26.36
C TRP A 49 14.51 -10.34 24.90
N PHE A 50 13.48 -9.81 24.23
CA PHE A 50 13.41 -9.86 22.80
C PHE A 50 14.59 -9.01 22.33
N TRP A 51 15.70 -9.68 22.05
CA TRP A 51 16.79 -9.08 21.32
C TRP A 51 16.23 -8.73 19.95
N THR A 52 15.72 -7.51 19.84
CA THR A 52 15.41 -6.93 18.55
C THR A 52 16.77 -6.71 17.93
N ALA A 53 17.17 -7.62 17.06
CA ALA A 53 18.32 -7.40 16.22
C ALA A 53 18.05 -6.10 15.47
N LEU A 54 18.83 -5.06 15.79
CA LEU A 54 18.90 -3.87 14.96
C LEU A 54 19.63 -4.30 13.70
N ALA A 55 18.89 -4.90 12.75
CA ALA A 55 19.35 -4.96 11.38
C ALA A 55 19.43 -3.51 10.93
N THR A 56 20.62 -2.92 10.99
CA THR A 56 20.93 -1.77 10.15
C THR A 56 20.78 -2.31 8.74
N VAL A 57 19.61 -2.08 8.15
CA VAL A 57 19.43 -2.24 6.71
C VAL A 57 20.40 -1.23 6.14
N GLN A 58 21.61 -1.71 5.82
CA GLN A 58 22.48 -0.99 4.93
C GLN A 58 21.67 -0.88 3.65
N TYR A 59 21.11 0.31 3.42
CA TYR A 59 20.66 0.72 2.12
C TYR A 59 21.90 0.70 1.24
N GLY A 60 22.27 -0.47 0.74
CA GLY A 60 23.09 -0.55 -0.46
C GLY A 60 22.34 0.31 -1.47
N SER A 61 22.92 1.47 -1.77
CA SER A 61 22.40 2.50 -2.67
C SER A 61 22.46 2.02 -4.12
N GLU A 62 22.14 0.75 -4.32
CA GLU A 62 22.21 0.06 -5.57
C GLU A 62 20.84 0.19 -6.23
N CYS A 63 20.85 0.75 -7.42
CA CYS A 63 19.68 0.94 -8.24
C CYS A 63 19.03 -0.42 -8.52
N PHE A 64 17.81 -0.64 -8.02
CA PHE A 64 17.07 -1.89 -8.23
C PHE A 64 16.80 -2.20 -9.71
N VAL A 65 16.93 -1.21 -10.60
CA VAL A 65 16.73 -1.38 -12.05
C VAL A 65 17.98 -1.90 -12.74
N CYS A 66 19.18 -1.50 -12.30
CA CYS A 66 20.41 -1.78 -13.06
C CYS A 66 21.63 -2.25 -12.26
N GLY A 67 21.56 -2.23 -10.93
CA GLY A 67 22.67 -2.60 -10.07
C GLY A 67 23.73 -1.51 -9.86
N GLY A 68 23.47 -0.27 -10.27
CA GLY A 68 24.44 0.84 -10.17
C GLY A 68 24.32 1.65 -8.88
N ASN A 69 25.37 2.38 -8.48
CA ASN A 69 25.36 3.23 -7.29
C ASN A 69 24.61 4.56 -7.51
N HIS A 70 23.29 4.50 -7.72
CA HIS A 70 22.41 5.67 -7.89
C HIS A 70 20.96 5.32 -7.53
N LEU A 71 20.13 6.36 -7.34
CA LEU A 71 18.70 6.18 -7.11
C LEU A 71 17.97 5.78 -8.40
N PRO A 72 16.84 5.05 -8.31
CA PRO A 72 16.03 4.71 -9.49
C PRO A 72 15.62 5.92 -10.33
N ASP A 73 15.37 7.07 -9.69
CA ASP A 73 15.05 8.34 -10.35
C ASP A 73 16.20 8.87 -11.22
N ASP A 74 17.45 8.52 -10.93
CA ASP A 74 18.62 8.95 -11.72
C ASP A 74 19.09 7.87 -12.70
N CYS A 75 18.37 6.75 -12.79
CA CYS A 75 18.82 5.60 -13.56
C CYS A 75 18.57 5.80 -15.06
N PRO A 76 19.61 5.84 -15.91
CA PRO A 76 19.43 6.04 -17.35
C PRO A 76 18.64 4.90 -18.01
N ARG A 77 18.78 3.66 -17.51
CA ARG A 77 17.95 2.53 -17.97
C ARG A 77 16.48 2.74 -17.61
N PHE A 78 16.19 3.24 -16.40
CA PHE A 78 14.82 3.52 -16.00
C PHE A 78 14.20 4.68 -16.79
N MET A 79 14.96 5.76 -16.99
CA MET A 79 14.50 6.94 -17.72
C MET A 79 14.14 6.64 -19.18
N THR A 80 14.87 5.73 -19.81
CA THR A 80 14.67 5.32 -21.21
C THR A 80 13.50 4.35 -21.40
N HIS A 81 13.01 3.71 -20.32
CA HIS A 81 11.87 2.82 -20.43
C HIS A 81 10.59 3.57 -20.85
N PRO A 82 9.75 2.99 -21.73
CA PRO A 82 8.38 3.47 -21.92
C PRO A 82 7.60 3.38 -20.60
N VAL A 83 6.58 4.22 -20.45
CA VAL A 83 5.78 4.35 -19.22
C VAL A 83 5.28 2.99 -18.71
N ARG A 84 4.83 2.11 -19.62
CA ARG A 84 4.39 0.75 -19.28
C ARG A 84 5.48 -0.10 -18.61
N GLU A 85 6.71 -0.01 -19.10
CA GLU A 85 7.85 -0.74 -18.52
C GLU A 85 8.27 -0.14 -17.18
N LYS A 86 8.17 1.19 -17.02
CA LYS A 86 8.40 1.85 -15.72
C LYS A 86 7.41 1.37 -14.67
N TRP A 87 6.12 1.27 -15.01
CA TRP A 87 5.10 0.66 -14.13
C TRP A 87 5.42 -0.79 -13.78
N HIS A 88 5.88 -1.58 -14.74
CA HIS A 88 6.32 -2.95 -14.46
C HIS A 88 7.51 -2.99 -13.49
N CYS A 89 8.49 -2.08 -13.62
CA CYS A 89 9.58 -1.95 -12.66
C CYS A 89 9.08 -1.57 -11.26
N VAL A 90 8.17 -0.60 -11.15
CA VAL A 90 7.58 -0.18 -9.87
C VAL A 90 6.90 -1.36 -9.17
N GLN A 91 6.10 -2.12 -9.91
CA GLN A 91 5.42 -3.32 -9.40
C GLN A 91 6.41 -4.41 -9.02
N ARG A 92 7.35 -4.75 -9.92
CA ARG A 92 8.34 -5.82 -9.74
C ARG A 92 9.28 -5.58 -8.56
N PHE A 93 9.72 -4.35 -8.37
CA PHE A 93 10.69 -3.99 -7.33
C PHE A 93 10.04 -3.39 -6.07
N HIS A 94 8.70 -3.29 -6.05
CA HIS A 94 7.91 -2.74 -4.96
C HIS A 94 8.36 -1.32 -4.56
N LEU A 95 8.51 -0.47 -5.58
CA LEU A 95 8.90 0.92 -5.38
C LEU A 95 7.66 1.76 -5.03
N SER A 96 7.87 2.84 -4.27
CA SER A 96 6.83 3.84 -4.05
C SER A 96 6.46 4.51 -5.37
N ILE A 97 5.17 4.56 -5.69
CA ILE A 97 4.67 5.23 -6.91
C ILE A 97 4.93 6.75 -6.89
N VAL A 98 5.23 7.32 -5.72
CA VAL A 98 5.42 8.76 -5.52
C VAL A 98 6.88 9.16 -5.72
N CYS A 99 7.83 8.38 -5.21
CA CYS A 99 9.25 8.75 -5.15
C CYS A 99 10.19 7.64 -5.63
N LEU A 100 9.65 6.55 -6.19
CA LEU A 100 10.38 5.43 -6.81
C LEU A 100 11.44 4.76 -5.91
N GLN A 101 11.37 5.00 -4.60
CA GLN A 101 12.24 4.40 -3.59
C GLN A 101 11.54 3.27 -2.85
N LYS A 102 12.33 2.33 -2.32
CA LYS A 102 11.87 1.19 -1.52
C LYS A 102 11.99 1.49 -0.02
N GLY A 103 11.00 1.06 0.77
CA GLY A 103 11.15 0.86 2.23
C GLY A 103 11.42 2.09 3.11
N HIS A 104 11.26 3.31 2.62
CA HIS A 104 11.47 4.51 3.43
C HIS A 104 10.26 4.79 4.34
N ARG A 105 10.51 5.34 5.55
CA ARG A 105 9.43 5.69 6.47
C ARG A 105 8.67 6.90 5.94
N LYS A 106 7.45 7.12 6.45
CA LYS A 106 6.66 8.31 6.11
C LYS A 106 7.43 9.60 6.41
N GLU A 107 8.28 9.58 7.44
CA GLU A 107 9.15 10.70 7.83
C GLU A 107 10.27 10.98 6.82
N ASP A 108 10.74 9.94 6.12
CA ASP A 108 11.82 10.00 5.13
C ASP A 108 11.31 10.37 3.73
N PHE A 109 9.99 10.51 3.55
CA PHE A 109 9.45 10.98 2.28
C PHE A 109 10.08 12.33 1.96
N PRO A 110 10.73 12.48 0.79
CA PRO A 110 11.05 13.80 0.27
C PRO A 110 9.75 14.61 0.30
N LYS A 111 9.78 15.80 0.91
CA LYS A 111 8.59 16.65 1.06
C LYS A 111 7.89 16.72 -0.29
N ARG A 112 6.73 16.06 -0.39
CA ARG A 112 5.94 16.04 -1.63
C ARG A 112 5.65 17.47 -2.03
N LYS A 113 5.79 17.79 -3.32
CA LYS A 113 5.13 18.99 -3.86
C LYS A 113 3.64 18.80 -3.61
N ALA A 114 2.99 19.80 -3.01
CA ALA A 114 1.58 19.71 -2.67
C ALA A 114 0.76 19.36 -3.92
N GLY A 115 -0.03 18.29 -3.86
CA GLY A 115 -0.88 17.84 -4.97
C GLY A 115 -0.31 16.73 -5.86
N GLN A 116 0.96 16.33 -5.75
CA GLN A 116 1.49 15.20 -6.54
C GLN A 116 1.10 13.84 -5.93
N ALA A 117 0.30 13.07 -6.67
CA ALA A 117 -0.13 11.72 -6.30
C ALA A 117 0.80 10.62 -6.85
N LEU A 118 1.56 10.93 -7.91
CA LEU A 118 2.45 10.03 -8.63
C LEU A 118 3.75 10.75 -9.00
N ASN A 119 4.82 10.00 -9.20
CA ASN A 119 6.04 10.48 -9.81
C ASN A 119 5.80 10.81 -11.31
N ALA A 120 6.32 11.95 -11.77
CA ALA A 120 6.17 12.40 -13.17
C ALA A 120 6.79 11.42 -14.20
N LEU A 121 7.72 10.56 -13.78
CA LEU A 121 8.30 9.54 -14.66
C LEU A 121 7.30 8.43 -15.03
N LEU A 122 6.18 8.33 -14.31
CA LEU A 122 5.13 7.33 -14.51
C LEU A 122 3.87 7.89 -15.22
N GLU A 123 3.88 9.18 -15.58
CA GLU A 123 2.84 9.84 -16.39
C GLU A 123 2.96 9.53 -17.88
#